data_AF-A0A2P8DDF3-F1
#
_entry.id   AF-A0A2P8DDF3-F1
#
_cell.length_a   1.000
_cell.length_b   1.000
_cell.length_c   1.000
_cell.angle_alpha   90.00
_cell.angle_beta   90.00
_cell.angle_gamma   90.00
#
_symmetry.space_group_name_H-M   'P 1'
#
loop_
_entity.id
_entity.type
_entity.pdbx_description
1 polymer ?
#
loop_
_entity_poly.entity_id
_entity_poly.type
_entity_poly.pdbx_seq_one_letter_code
_entity_poly.pdbx_strand_id
1 'polypeptide(L)'
;MNFEIDVPKKEGAGEDAPPINLIADNGIQFLVAVFDGLGGSGSTVYEENGIAHTGAYVASRGVRDVVNEYFGKTGMQDIRVDDTMIAELKQKIKEQLEARLKSQKFEPTKLRSSLIRTFPTTLALGLVTQAADQATIDVLWAGDSRVYALNPVQGLIQLTKDDLALGNDPYGNIERDSPMSNVVYLGDDYTINSLHVSMAYPFFLLAATDGCFGYFPTPMHFEHLLLDSLSRASSAEDWKEHITSALQAVSGDDFTLSLRLAGMEHSSFTAIKELFRERTETMYRDYMQTIQEIESALLKLEDLKAHQKKTYKELWHKYREVNYVHFNKEPL
;
A
#
# COMPACT_ATOMS: atom_id res chain seq x y z
N MET A 1 19.68 7.42 2.35
CA MET A 1 18.42 8.11 1.99
C MET A 1 17.25 7.37 2.62
N ASN A 2 16.27 8.09 3.17
CA ASN A 2 15.03 7.52 3.70
C ASN A 2 13.93 8.60 3.74
N PHE A 3 12.67 8.19 3.67
CA PHE A 3 11.51 9.02 3.95
C PHE A 3 10.28 8.18 4.25
N GLU A 4 9.26 8.86 4.75
CA GLU A 4 7.95 8.33 5.14
C GLU A 4 6.85 9.18 4.49
N ILE A 5 5.78 8.54 4.04
CA ILE A 5 4.55 9.15 3.51
C ILE A 5 3.39 8.56 4.32
N ASP A 6 2.50 9.42 4.80
CA ASP A 6 1.27 9.09 5.53
C ASP A 6 0.24 10.14 5.14
N VAL A 7 -0.69 9.76 4.27
CA VAL A 7 -1.72 10.67 3.76
C VAL A 7 -3.07 10.00 3.86
N PRO A 8 -3.99 10.54 4.69
CA PRO A 8 -5.33 9.99 4.76
C PRO A 8 -6.15 10.42 3.54
N LYS A 9 -7.07 9.55 3.09
CA LYS A 9 -8.10 9.85 2.10
C LYS A 9 -8.91 11.08 2.47
N LYS A 10 -9.24 11.18 3.77
CA LYS A 10 -9.96 12.29 4.37
C LYS A 10 -9.24 12.76 5.61
N GLU A 11 -8.88 14.04 5.64
CA GLU A 11 -8.20 14.66 6.76
C GLU A 11 -8.93 14.39 8.09
N GLY A 12 -8.17 13.92 9.09
CA GLY A 12 -8.68 13.56 10.42
C GLY A 12 -9.44 12.24 10.49
N ALA A 13 -9.53 11.45 9.42
CA ALA A 13 -10.28 10.20 9.38
C ALA A 13 -9.46 8.99 8.88
N GLY A 14 -8.13 9.12 8.79
CA GLY A 14 -7.27 8.04 8.30
C GLY A 14 -7.15 6.86 9.28
N GLU A 15 -7.40 5.67 8.78
CA GLU A 15 -7.33 4.38 9.47
C GLU A 15 -5.93 3.78 9.41
N ASP A 16 -5.13 4.09 8.38
CA ASP A 16 -3.70 3.82 8.36
C ASP A 16 -2.99 4.39 9.59
N ALA A 17 -1.97 3.69 10.09
CA ALA A 17 -1.09 4.23 11.12
C ALA A 17 0.16 4.86 10.50
N PRO A 18 0.74 5.90 11.14
CA PRO A 18 2.00 6.45 10.69
C PRO A 18 3.06 5.36 10.52
N PRO A 19 3.82 5.37 9.41
CA PRO A 19 4.77 4.32 9.10
C PRO A 19 5.90 4.27 10.14
N ILE A 20 6.70 3.21 10.07
CA ILE A 20 7.90 3.04 10.87
C ILE A 20 9.11 3.05 9.93
N ASN A 21 10.14 3.83 10.27
CA ASN A 21 11.44 3.85 9.60
C ASN A 21 12.58 3.93 10.64
N LEU A 22 12.92 2.79 11.25
CA LEU A 22 13.86 2.71 12.38
C LEU A 22 15.24 2.26 11.94
N ILE A 23 16.29 2.83 12.52
CA ILE A 23 17.67 2.37 12.38
C ILE A 23 18.18 2.00 13.77
N ALA A 24 18.85 0.85 13.88
CA ALA A 24 19.49 0.42 15.11
C ALA A 24 20.70 1.30 15.43
N ASP A 25 21.07 1.39 16.71
CA ASP A 25 22.19 2.24 17.15
C ASP A 25 23.55 1.80 16.56
N ASN A 26 23.69 0.52 16.20
CA ASN A 26 24.87 0.02 15.50
C ASN A 26 24.98 0.51 14.05
N GLY A 27 23.91 1.09 13.49
CA GLY A 27 23.84 1.54 12.10
C GLY A 27 23.81 0.42 11.06
N ILE A 28 23.81 -0.85 11.48
CA ILE A 28 23.88 -2.06 10.63
C ILE A 28 22.48 -2.58 10.33
N GLN A 29 21.52 -2.35 11.22
CA GLN A 29 20.15 -2.84 11.05
C GLN A 29 19.17 -1.69 10.87
N PHE A 30 18.19 -1.89 10.01
CA PHE A 30 17.09 -0.97 9.86
C PHE A 30 15.79 -1.67 9.51
N LEU A 31 14.67 -1.02 9.81
CA LEU A 31 13.34 -1.54 9.60
C LEU A 31 12.46 -0.51 8.92
N VAL A 32 11.65 -0.97 7.97
CA VAL A 32 10.49 -0.24 7.43
C VAL A 32 9.23 -1.03 7.70
N ALA A 33 8.14 -0.38 8.11
CA ALA A 33 6.84 -1.04 8.28
C ALA A 33 5.66 -0.09 8.05
N VAL A 34 4.53 -0.67 7.68
CA VAL A 34 3.23 0.00 7.52
C VAL A 34 2.10 -0.86 8.08
N PHE A 35 0.98 -0.21 8.42
CA PHE A 35 -0.18 -0.82 9.06
C PHE A 35 -1.43 -0.15 8.52
N ASP A 36 -2.24 -0.90 7.78
CA ASP A 36 -3.48 -0.44 7.16
C ASP A 36 -4.67 -0.87 8.00
N GLY A 37 -5.51 0.07 8.42
CA GLY A 37 -6.71 -0.22 9.19
C GLY A 37 -7.88 -0.59 8.27
N LEU A 38 -8.46 -1.79 8.41
CA LEU A 38 -9.54 -2.23 7.52
C LEU A 38 -10.90 -1.62 7.87
N GLY A 39 -11.23 -0.45 7.33
CA GLY A 39 -12.50 0.26 7.63
C GLY A 39 -13.78 -0.52 7.41
N GLY A 40 -13.83 -1.36 6.38
CA GLY A 40 -15.01 -2.19 6.10
C GLY A 40 -15.32 -3.17 7.23
N SER A 41 -14.32 -3.96 7.63
CA SER A 41 -14.47 -5.01 8.66
C SER A 41 -14.31 -4.50 10.10
N GLY A 42 -13.66 -3.35 10.27
CA GLY A 42 -13.38 -2.67 11.53
C GLY A 42 -14.22 -1.43 11.80
N SER A 43 -15.36 -1.28 11.12
CA SER A 43 -16.23 -0.09 11.16
C SER A 43 -16.87 0.23 12.52
N THR A 44 -16.80 -0.68 13.50
CA THR A 44 -17.26 -0.40 14.87
C THR A 44 -16.53 0.81 15.43
N VAL A 45 -17.28 1.76 15.98
CA VAL A 45 -16.73 3.01 16.54
C VAL A 45 -16.47 2.83 18.03
N TYR A 46 -15.28 3.25 18.45
CA TYR A 46 -14.79 3.22 19.81
C TYR A 46 -14.40 4.63 20.26
N GLU A 47 -14.64 4.94 21.53
CA GLU A 47 -14.28 6.23 22.12
C GLU A 47 -13.00 6.09 22.96
N GLU A 48 -11.96 6.85 22.60
CA GLU A 48 -10.71 6.99 23.35
C GLU A 48 -10.54 8.47 23.73
N ASN A 49 -10.52 8.77 25.04
CA ASN A 49 -10.39 10.13 25.58
C ASN A 49 -11.42 11.14 25.03
N GLY A 50 -12.64 10.69 24.72
CA GLY A 50 -13.73 11.53 24.18
C GLY A 50 -13.65 11.76 22.66
N ILE A 51 -12.71 11.11 21.97
CA ILE A 51 -12.58 11.13 20.51
C ILE A 51 -13.01 9.77 19.96
N ALA A 52 -13.87 9.79 18.95
CA ALA A 52 -14.40 8.60 18.32
C ALA A 52 -13.50 8.14 17.15
N HIS A 53 -13.11 6.88 17.16
CA HIS A 53 -12.27 6.24 16.14
C HIS A 53 -12.84 4.89 15.75
N THR A 54 -12.58 4.43 14.52
CA THR A 54 -12.96 3.08 14.09
C THR A 54 -12.07 2.04 14.76
N GLY A 55 -12.54 0.79 14.82
CA GLY A 55 -11.72 -0.32 15.28
C GLY A 55 -10.48 -0.52 14.41
N ALA A 56 -10.59 -0.25 13.12
CA ALA A 56 -9.48 -0.22 12.17
C ALA A 56 -8.39 0.79 12.57
N TYR A 57 -8.78 2.04 12.86
CA TYR A 57 -7.88 3.08 13.37
C TYR A 57 -7.14 2.64 14.64
N VAL A 58 -7.88 2.06 15.60
CA VAL A 58 -7.34 1.61 16.88
C VAL A 58 -6.35 0.46 16.68
N ALA A 59 -6.67 -0.47 15.77
CA ALA A 59 -5.87 -1.64 15.47
C ALA A 59 -4.51 -1.28 14.89
N SER A 60 -4.51 -0.50 13.80
CA SER A 60 -3.29 -0.14 13.07
C SER A 60 -2.28 0.54 13.99
N ARG A 61 -2.74 1.46 14.84
CA ARG A 61 -1.91 2.16 15.83
C ARG A 61 -1.47 1.24 16.97
N GLY A 62 -2.33 0.35 17.45
CA GLY A 62 -1.98 -0.64 18.47
C GLY A 62 -0.89 -1.60 18.00
N VAL A 63 -1.01 -2.15 16.79
CA VAL A 63 -0.01 -3.05 16.20
C VAL A 63 1.29 -2.29 15.91
N ARG A 64 1.20 -1.08 15.36
CA ARG A 64 2.34 -0.18 15.16
C ARG A 64 3.13 0.03 16.46
N ASP A 65 2.44 0.35 17.56
CA ASP A 65 3.10 0.62 18.84
C ASP A 65 3.89 -0.60 19.34
N VAL A 66 3.32 -1.80 19.22
CA VAL A 66 4.02 -3.04 19.58
C VAL A 66 5.25 -3.26 18.71
N VAL A 67 5.15 -3.09 17.40
CA VAL A 67 6.30 -3.22 16.49
C VAL A 67 7.36 -2.18 16.83
N ASN A 68 6.97 -0.92 17.06
CA ASN A 68 7.89 0.16 17.39
C ASN A 68 8.60 -0.08 18.74
N GLU A 69 7.91 -0.63 19.73
CA GLU A 69 8.50 -1.00 21.02
C GLU A 69 9.42 -2.21 20.90
N TYR A 70 8.96 -3.28 20.23
CA TYR A 70 9.70 -4.53 20.07
C TYR A 70 10.99 -4.34 19.28
N PHE A 71 10.92 -3.62 18.16
CA PHE A 71 12.03 -3.34 17.26
C PHE A 71 12.64 -1.95 17.48
N GLY A 72 12.42 -1.34 18.65
CA GLY A 72 13.03 -0.07 19.02
C GLY A 72 14.57 -0.12 18.94
N LYS A 73 15.24 1.04 19.01
CA LYS A 73 16.67 1.20 18.67
C LYS A 73 17.63 0.19 19.32
N THR A 74 17.36 -0.20 20.57
CA THR A 74 18.13 -1.22 21.30
C THR A 74 17.58 -2.63 21.11
N GLY A 75 16.28 -2.76 20.90
CA GLY A 75 15.59 -4.05 20.73
C GLY A 75 15.87 -4.71 19.41
N MET A 76 16.14 -3.94 18.35
CA MET A 76 16.46 -4.47 17.01
C MET A 76 17.80 -5.23 16.96
N GLN A 77 18.71 -4.93 17.89
CA GLN A 77 20.03 -5.56 17.95
C GLN A 77 19.87 -7.05 18.23
N ASP A 78 20.55 -7.88 17.44
CA ASP A 78 20.55 -9.34 17.58
C ASP A 78 19.19 -10.04 17.39
N ILE A 79 18.18 -9.36 16.83
CA ILE A 79 16.93 -10.03 16.46
C ILE A 79 17.19 -11.05 15.37
N ARG A 80 16.79 -12.29 15.66
CA ARG A 80 16.60 -13.34 14.68
C ARG A 80 15.12 -13.53 14.44
N VAL A 81 14.71 -13.46 13.18
CA VAL A 81 13.33 -13.75 12.80
C VAL A 81 13.15 -15.27 12.72
N ASP A 82 12.43 -15.82 13.68
CA ASP A 82 12.04 -17.23 13.74
C ASP A 82 10.63 -17.39 14.34
N ASP A 83 10.13 -18.62 14.37
CA ASP A 83 8.78 -18.94 14.86
C ASP A 83 8.58 -18.53 16.34
N THR A 84 9.64 -18.52 17.15
CA THR A 84 9.55 -18.13 18.57
C THR A 84 9.34 -16.63 18.67
N MET A 85 10.15 -15.85 17.96
CA MET A 85 10.02 -14.40 17.89
C MET A 85 8.64 -13.98 17.35
N ILE A 86 8.17 -14.65 16.29
CA ILE A 86 6.85 -14.39 15.70
C ILE A 86 5.72 -14.69 16.71
N ALA A 87 5.82 -15.79 17.46
CA ALA A 87 4.84 -16.12 18.50
C ALA A 87 4.83 -15.08 19.64
N GLU A 88 6.00 -14.60 20.07
CA GLU A 88 6.11 -13.53 21.05
C GLU A 88 5.51 -12.22 20.55
N LEU A 89 5.79 -11.83 19.30
CA LEU A 89 5.23 -10.64 18.68
C LEU A 89 3.70 -10.74 18.60
N LYS A 90 3.17 -11.89 18.17
CA LYS A 90 1.73 -12.16 18.11
C LYS A 90 1.08 -12.02 19.49
N GLN A 91 1.74 -12.55 20.54
CA GLN A 91 1.25 -12.47 21.91
C GLN A 91 1.22 -11.01 22.40
N LYS A 92 2.28 -10.22 22.15
CA LYS A 92 2.32 -8.79 22.51
C LYS A 92 1.26 -7.97 21.77
N ILE A 93 1.03 -8.25 20.49
CA ILE A 93 -0.06 -7.65 19.71
C ILE A 93 -1.40 -7.95 20.37
N LYS A 94 -1.66 -9.21 20.72
CA LYS A 94 -2.90 -9.61 21.38
C LYS A 94 -3.09 -8.85 22.71
N GLU A 95 -2.07 -8.82 23.55
CA GLU A 95 -2.11 -8.12 24.84
C GLU A 95 -2.41 -6.63 24.67
N GLN A 96 -1.78 -5.97 23.68
CA GLN A 96 -2.01 -4.56 23.39
C GLN A 96 -3.43 -4.30 22.90
N LEU A 97 -3.95 -5.12 21.98
CA LEU A 97 -5.31 -4.99 21.48
C LEU A 97 -6.36 -5.27 22.56
N GLU A 98 -6.11 -6.26 23.45
CA GLU A 98 -6.96 -6.51 24.62
C GLU A 98 -6.97 -5.32 25.60
N ALA A 99 -5.79 -4.72 25.84
CA ALA A 99 -5.67 -3.55 26.70
C ALA A 99 -6.44 -2.35 26.13
N ARG A 100 -6.31 -2.09 24.82
CA ARG A 100 -7.06 -1.05 24.11
C ARG A 100 -8.57 -1.31 24.13
N LEU A 101 -9.02 -2.56 23.99
CA LEU A 101 -10.45 -2.87 24.08
C LEU A 101 -10.99 -2.57 25.49
N LYS A 102 -10.24 -2.93 26.54
CA LYS A 102 -10.63 -2.71 27.94
C LYS A 102 -10.71 -1.23 28.31
N SER A 103 -9.91 -0.36 27.67
CA SER A 103 -9.90 1.08 27.93
C SER A 103 -10.96 1.86 27.17
N GLN A 104 -11.64 1.24 26.20
CA GLN A 104 -12.57 1.91 25.31
C GLN A 104 -14.03 1.79 25.75
N LYS A 105 -14.79 2.86 25.51
CA LYS A 105 -16.25 2.80 25.51
C LYS A 105 -16.72 2.52 24.09
N PHE A 106 -17.68 1.62 23.94
CA PHE A 106 -18.30 1.34 22.65
C PHE A 106 -19.73 0.85 22.84
N GLU A 107 -20.60 1.13 21.87
CA GLU A 107 -21.89 0.45 21.78
C GLU A 107 -21.71 -0.82 20.94
N PRO A 108 -21.96 -2.02 21.50
CA PRO A 108 -21.84 -3.24 20.74
C PRO A 108 -22.87 -3.24 19.60
N THR A 109 -22.37 -3.33 18.36
CA THR A 109 -23.19 -3.37 17.14
C THR A 109 -24.19 -4.53 17.22
N LYS A 110 -25.49 -4.25 17.02
CA LYS A 110 -26.55 -5.28 17.03
C LYS A 110 -26.44 -6.29 15.88
N LEU A 111 -25.61 -5.99 14.88
CA LEU A 111 -25.27 -6.87 13.76
C LEU A 111 -24.02 -7.69 14.13
N ARG A 112 -24.22 -8.95 14.52
CA ARG A 112 -23.14 -9.95 14.60
C ARG A 112 -23.05 -10.67 13.26
N SER A 113 -22.28 -10.11 12.33
CA SER A 113 -21.85 -10.83 11.13
C SER A 113 -20.47 -11.44 11.40
N SER A 114 -20.21 -12.67 10.94
CA SER A 114 -18.88 -13.31 11.00
C SER A 114 -17.82 -12.56 10.19
N LEU A 115 -18.21 -11.51 9.44
CA LEU A 115 -17.34 -10.63 8.65
C LEU A 115 -16.79 -9.44 9.47
N ILE A 116 -17.38 -9.13 10.64
CA ILE A 116 -16.89 -8.04 11.49
C ILE A 116 -15.79 -8.61 12.39
N ARG A 117 -14.56 -8.11 12.20
CA ARG A 117 -13.42 -8.45 13.04
C ARG A 117 -13.22 -7.31 14.04
N THR A 118 -12.94 -7.65 15.30
CA THR A 118 -12.60 -6.63 16.30
C THR A 118 -11.16 -6.18 16.06
N PHE A 119 -10.95 -4.88 15.86
CA PHE A 119 -9.65 -4.27 15.62
C PHE A 119 -8.82 -4.91 14.48
N PRO A 120 -9.30 -4.90 13.22
CA PRO A 120 -8.57 -5.47 12.10
C PRO A 120 -7.57 -4.48 11.50
N THR A 121 -6.35 -4.95 11.19
CA THR A 121 -5.33 -4.19 10.48
C THR A 121 -4.35 -5.12 9.74
N THR A 122 -3.75 -4.65 8.66
CA THR A 122 -2.61 -5.33 8.03
C THR A 122 -1.33 -5.16 8.84
N LEU A 123 -0.32 -5.95 8.50
CA LEU A 123 1.06 -5.79 8.92
C LEU A 123 1.94 -6.04 7.70
N ALA A 124 2.84 -5.12 7.36
CA ALA A 124 3.91 -5.36 6.41
C ALA A 124 5.19 -4.73 6.94
N LEU A 125 6.21 -5.55 7.19
CA LEU A 125 7.45 -5.18 7.87
C LEU A 125 8.63 -5.83 7.16
N GLY A 126 9.66 -5.04 6.84
CA GLY A 126 10.95 -5.54 6.40
C GLY A 126 12.07 -5.08 7.31
N LEU A 127 12.81 -6.02 7.88
CA LEU A 127 13.98 -5.83 8.72
C LEU A 127 15.23 -6.19 7.91
N VAL A 128 16.12 -5.22 7.71
CA VAL A 128 17.39 -5.39 7.01
C VAL A 128 18.50 -5.52 8.04
N THR A 129 19.34 -6.52 7.86
CA THR A 129 20.66 -6.61 8.51
C THR A 129 21.74 -6.49 7.44
N GLN A 130 22.54 -5.44 7.53
CA GLN A 130 23.60 -5.17 6.58
C GLN A 130 24.83 -6.05 6.87
N ALA A 131 25.34 -6.71 5.83
CA ALA A 131 26.68 -7.31 5.84
C ALA A 131 27.56 -6.64 4.77
N ALA A 132 28.82 -7.07 4.68
CA ALA A 132 29.82 -6.44 3.81
C ALA A 132 29.46 -6.52 2.31
N ASP A 133 28.99 -7.67 1.84
CA ASP A 133 28.77 -7.92 0.40
C ASP A 133 27.29 -7.83 -0.02
N GLN A 134 26.38 -8.11 0.91
CA GLN A 134 24.94 -8.14 0.70
C GLN A 134 24.20 -7.89 2.00
N ALA A 135 22.91 -7.60 1.93
CA ALA A 135 22.04 -7.56 3.09
C ALA A 135 21.24 -8.86 3.23
N THR A 136 20.86 -9.20 4.46
CA THR A 136 19.74 -10.10 4.71
C THR A 136 18.50 -9.27 5.00
N ILE A 137 17.35 -9.71 4.50
CA ILE A 137 16.06 -9.08 4.70
C ILE A 137 15.11 -10.12 5.26
N ASP A 138 14.67 -9.90 6.49
CA ASP A 138 13.59 -10.64 7.11
C ASP A 138 12.29 -9.87 6.92
N VAL A 139 11.31 -10.51 6.33
CA VAL A 139 10.03 -9.90 5.98
C VAL A 139 8.94 -10.58 6.79
N LEU A 140 8.07 -9.78 7.41
CA LEU A 140 6.89 -10.24 8.14
C LEU A 140 5.65 -9.59 7.56
N TRP A 141 4.59 -10.35 7.33
CA TRP A 141 3.33 -9.78 6.86
C TRP A 141 2.09 -10.54 7.29
N ALA A 142 0.96 -9.82 7.28
CA ALA A 142 -0.39 -10.35 7.36
C ALA A 142 -1.34 -9.37 6.65
N GLY A 143 -2.11 -9.86 5.68
CA GLY A 143 -2.96 -9.02 4.82
C GLY A 143 -2.33 -8.79 3.44
N ASP A 144 -2.65 -7.66 2.82
CA ASP A 144 -2.32 -7.30 1.44
C ASP A 144 -1.46 -6.03 1.32
N SER A 145 -1.10 -5.40 2.44
CA SER A 145 0.01 -4.43 2.47
C SER A 145 1.33 -5.16 2.14
N ARG A 146 2.26 -4.48 1.47
CA ARG A 146 3.41 -5.15 0.83
C ARG A 146 4.76 -4.60 1.25
N VAL A 147 5.74 -5.49 1.31
CA VAL A 147 7.16 -5.12 1.34
C VAL A 147 7.75 -5.37 -0.03
N TYR A 148 8.48 -4.39 -0.55
CA TYR A 148 9.19 -4.45 -1.81
C TYR A 148 10.67 -4.14 -1.63
N ALA A 149 11.49 -4.69 -2.51
CA ALA A 149 12.82 -4.17 -2.76
C ALA A 149 12.95 -3.64 -4.18
N LEU A 150 13.34 -2.37 -4.32
CA LEU A 150 13.62 -1.75 -5.61
C LEU A 150 15.14 -1.70 -5.83
N ASN A 151 15.62 -2.47 -6.80
CA ASN A 151 17.04 -2.52 -7.15
C ASN A 151 17.29 -2.13 -8.61
N PRO A 152 18.50 -1.64 -8.96
CA PRO A 152 18.77 -1.04 -10.27
C PRO A 152 18.86 -2.06 -11.41
N VAL A 153 18.82 -3.37 -11.14
CA VAL A 153 18.93 -4.41 -12.17
C VAL A 153 17.57 -5.04 -12.45
N GLN A 154 16.91 -5.54 -11.41
CA GLN A 154 15.65 -6.29 -11.50
C GLN A 154 14.42 -5.39 -11.41
N GLY A 155 14.55 -4.18 -10.86
CA GLY A 155 13.42 -3.30 -10.60
C GLY A 155 12.74 -3.56 -9.27
N LEU A 156 11.41 -3.40 -9.26
CA LEU A 156 10.59 -3.55 -8.06
C LEU A 156 10.24 -5.02 -7.82
N ILE A 157 10.85 -5.62 -6.80
CA ILE A 157 10.63 -7.00 -6.38
C ILE A 157 9.68 -7.01 -5.20
N GLN A 158 8.52 -7.65 -5.34
CA GLN A 158 7.61 -7.89 -4.23
C GLN A 158 8.16 -9.03 -3.35
N LEU A 159 8.30 -8.77 -2.05
CA LEU A 159 8.84 -9.73 -1.07
C LEU A 159 7.75 -10.38 -0.21
N THR A 160 6.55 -9.81 -0.16
CA THR A 160 5.39 -10.39 0.53
C THR A 160 4.45 -11.03 -0.48
N LYS A 161 3.63 -11.99 -0.03
CA LYS A 161 2.54 -12.53 -0.84
C LYS A 161 1.21 -12.18 -0.19
N ASP A 162 0.37 -11.41 -0.87
CA ASP A 162 -0.93 -10.97 -0.35
C ASP A 162 -1.76 -12.17 0.15
N ASP A 163 -2.33 -12.00 1.34
CA ASP A 163 -3.19 -13.01 1.96
C ASP A 163 -4.61 -12.94 1.39
N LEU A 164 -4.79 -13.51 0.19
CA LEU A 164 -6.03 -13.48 -0.57
C LEU A 164 -6.72 -14.84 -0.65
N ALA A 165 -8.05 -14.86 -0.49
CA ALA A 165 -8.85 -16.09 -0.57
C ALA A 165 -8.75 -16.81 -1.94
N LEU A 166 -8.61 -16.06 -3.04
CA LEU A 166 -8.50 -16.63 -4.39
C LEU A 166 -7.05 -16.85 -4.86
N GLY A 167 -6.05 -16.48 -4.05
CA GLY A 167 -4.63 -16.71 -4.35
C GLY A 167 -4.14 -16.04 -5.65
N ASN A 168 -4.75 -14.92 -6.04
CA ASN A 168 -4.39 -14.18 -7.25
C ASN A 168 -2.96 -13.63 -7.16
N ASP A 169 -2.30 -13.48 -8.31
CA ASP A 169 -1.10 -12.65 -8.41
C ASP A 169 -1.47 -11.14 -8.34
N PRO A 170 -0.49 -10.22 -8.20
CA PRO A 170 -0.79 -8.80 -8.05
C PRO A 170 -1.61 -8.19 -9.19
N TYR A 171 -1.45 -8.65 -10.44
CA TYR A 171 -2.24 -8.17 -11.57
C TYR A 171 -3.64 -8.75 -11.54
N GLY A 172 -3.77 -10.06 -11.30
CA GLY A 172 -5.06 -10.73 -11.16
C GLY A 172 -5.87 -10.21 -9.98
N ASN A 173 -5.23 -9.72 -8.91
CA ASN A 173 -5.94 -9.14 -7.78
C ASN A 173 -6.57 -7.78 -8.11
N ILE A 174 -5.90 -6.94 -8.92
CA ILE A 174 -6.47 -5.67 -9.40
C ILE A 174 -7.79 -5.91 -10.16
N GLU A 175 -7.88 -6.99 -10.94
CA GLU A 175 -9.10 -7.29 -11.72
C GLU A 175 -10.21 -7.94 -10.90
N ARG A 176 -9.87 -8.75 -9.90
CA ARG A 176 -10.81 -9.66 -9.23
C ARG A 176 -11.18 -9.25 -7.82
N ASP A 177 -10.41 -8.35 -7.21
CA ASP A 177 -10.62 -7.83 -5.86
C ASP A 177 -10.92 -8.96 -4.85
N SER A 178 -9.94 -9.85 -4.67
CA SER A 178 -10.15 -11.02 -3.81
C SER A 178 -10.26 -10.58 -2.35
N PRO A 179 -11.24 -11.08 -1.59
CA PRO A 179 -11.29 -10.86 -0.15
C PRO A 179 -10.02 -11.35 0.54
N MET A 180 -9.59 -10.62 1.57
CA MET A 180 -8.50 -11.04 2.45
C MET A 180 -8.82 -12.34 3.19
N SER A 181 -7.89 -13.28 3.19
CA SER A 181 -7.97 -14.54 3.94
C SER A 181 -7.30 -14.48 5.32
N ASN A 182 -6.29 -13.63 5.49
CA ASN A 182 -5.56 -13.45 6.74
C ASN A 182 -5.29 -11.95 6.97
N VAL A 183 -5.42 -11.51 8.22
CA VAL A 183 -5.24 -10.12 8.66
C VAL A 183 -5.05 -10.13 10.18
N VAL A 184 -4.28 -9.18 10.72
CA VAL A 184 -4.14 -9.05 12.18
C VAL A 184 -5.45 -8.54 12.75
N TYR A 185 -5.95 -9.17 13.81
CA TYR A 185 -7.11 -8.67 14.55
C TYR A 185 -7.13 -9.22 15.98
N LEU A 186 -8.06 -8.74 16.81
CA LEU A 186 -8.26 -9.25 18.15
C LEU A 186 -9.00 -10.61 18.12
N GLY A 187 -8.25 -11.67 17.85
CA GLY A 187 -8.64 -13.07 17.85
C GLY A 187 -7.40 -13.97 17.81
N ASP A 188 -7.60 -15.28 17.65
CA ASP A 188 -6.50 -16.26 17.78
C ASP A 188 -6.06 -16.92 16.45
N ASP A 189 -6.86 -16.82 15.38
CA ASP A 189 -6.71 -17.63 14.16
C ASP A 189 -5.89 -16.99 13.04
N TYR A 190 -5.38 -15.76 13.20
CA TYR A 190 -4.51 -15.14 12.20
C TYR A 190 -3.06 -15.65 12.29
N THR A 191 -2.33 -15.58 11.19
CA THR A 191 -0.91 -15.90 11.12
C THR A 191 -0.10 -14.66 10.74
N ILE A 192 1.15 -14.59 11.20
CA ILE A 192 2.13 -13.66 10.66
C ILE A 192 3.05 -14.49 9.78
N ASN A 193 2.98 -14.27 8.48
CA ASN A 193 3.84 -14.93 7.52
C ASN A 193 5.25 -14.36 7.60
N SER A 194 6.25 -15.16 7.21
CA SER A 194 7.64 -14.74 7.19
C SER A 194 8.39 -15.20 5.94
N LEU A 195 9.38 -14.41 5.52
CA LEU A 195 10.30 -14.73 4.44
C LEU A 195 11.69 -14.18 4.78
N HIS A 196 12.72 -15.00 4.56
CA HIS A 196 14.11 -14.59 4.66
C HIS A 196 14.75 -14.56 3.27
N VAL A 197 15.33 -13.42 2.87
CA VAL A 197 16.03 -13.28 1.58
C VAL A 197 17.39 -12.62 1.76
N SER A 198 18.33 -12.95 0.88
CA SER A 198 19.58 -12.19 0.73
C SER A 198 19.50 -11.30 -0.50
N MET A 199 20.05 -10.10 -0.41
CA MET A 199 19.96 -9.09 -1.46
C MET A 199 21.27 -8.34 -1.68
N ALA A 200 21.73 -8.35 -2.91
CA ALA A 200 22.88 -7.57 -3.32
C ALA A 200 22.56 -6.08 -3.25
N TYR A 201 23.56 -5.30 -2.82
CA TYR A 201 23.45 -3.85 -2.84
C TYR A 201 23.60 -3.28 -4.26
N PRO A 202 23.09 -2.06 -4.47
CA PRO A 202 22.20 -1.31 -3.59
C PRO A 202 20.72 -1.54 -3.92
N PHE A 203 19.86 -1.29 -2.95
CA PHE A 203 18.41 -1.37 -3.14
C PHE A 203 17.69 -0.42 -2.17
N PHE A 204 16.50 0.00 -2.53
CA PHE A 204 15.54 0.56 -1.58
C PHE A 204 14.69 -0.55 -1.03
N LEU A 205 14.51 -0.60 0.29
CA LEU A 205 13.44 -1.37 0.92
C LEU A 205 12.25 -0.44 1.13
N LEU A 206 11.06 -0.92 0.77
CA LEU A 206 9.81 -0.20 0.88
C LEU A 206 8.78 -1.06 1.60
N ALA A 207 8.02 -0.48 2.51
CA ALA A 207 6.75 -1.03 2.99
C ALA A 207 5.64 -0.07 2.56
N ALA A 208 4.54 -0.58 1.99
CA ALA A 208 3.46 0.23 1.43
C ALA A 208 2.09 -0.42 1.67
N THR A 209 1.09 0.40 2.03
CA THR A 209 -0.32 -0.04 2.08
C THR A 209 -0.91 -0.13 0.68
N ASP A 210 -2.08 -0.77 0.53
CA ASP A 210 -2.67 -0.99 -0.79
C ASP A 210 -3.06 0.32 -1.48
N GLY A 211 -3.37 1.39 -0.73
CA GLY A 211 -3.58 2.74 -1.27
C GLY A 211 -2.41 3.27 -2.10
N CYS A 212 -1.20 2.73 -1.91
CA CYS A 212 -0.03 3.08 -2.72
C CYS A 212 0.02 2.38 -4.09
N PHE A 213 -0.58 1.20 -4.26
CA PHE A 213 -0.41 0.39 -5.48
C PHE A 213 -1.68 -0.22 -6.07
N GLY A 214 -2.72 -0.42 -5.26
CA GLY A 214 -3.98 -1.08 -5.62
C GLY A 214 -4.87 -0.28 -6.56
N TYR A 215 -4.69 1.05 -6.61
CA TYR A 215 -5.44 1.95 -7.49
C TYR A 215 -4.85 2.12 -8.89
N PHE A 216 -3.69 1.51 -9.16
CA PHE A 216 -3.13 1.52 -10.50
C PHE A 216 -3.72 0.41 -11.39
N PRO A 217 -3.81 0.63 -12.71
CA PRO A 217 -4.30 -0.41 -13.63
C PRO A 217 -3.46 -1.68 -13.68
N THR A 218 -2.16 -1.58 -13.32
CA THR A 218 -1.22 -2.71 -13.34
C THR A 218 -0.11 -2.50 -12.30
N PRO A 219 0.57 -3.55 -11.81
CA PRO A 219 1.76 -3.40 -10.95
C PRO A 219 2.91 -2.60 -11.59
N MET A 220 3.02 -2.64 -12.93
CA MET A 220 4.05 -1.92 -13.70
C MET A 220 3.96 -0.39 -13.51
N HIS A 221 2.76 0.14 -13.31
CA HIS A 221 2.56 1.57 -13.06
C HIS A 221 3.21 2.02 -11.76
N PHE A 222 3.13 1.19 -10.71
CA PHE A 222 3.70 1.53 -9.41
C PHE A 222 5.23 1.56 -9.47
N GLU A 223 5.86 0.56 -10.12
CA GLU A 223 7.29 0.59 -10.36
C GLU A 223 7.69 1.81 -11.20
N HIS A 224 6.98 2.07 -12.30
CA HIS A 224 7.27 3.22 -13.16
C HIS A 224 7.15 4.54 -12.40
N LEU A 225 6.14 4.71 -11.55
CA LEU A 225 5.97 5.90 -10.72
C LEU A 225 7.22 6.13 -9.86
N LEU A 226 7.71 5.10 -9.16
CA LEU A 226 8.90 5.23 -8.29
C LEU A 226 10.14 5.63 -9.09
N LEU A 227 10.37 4.99 -10.24
CA LEU A 227 11.55 5.21 -11.09
C LEU A 227 11.50 6.53 -11.86
N ASP A 228 10.35 6.89 -12.42
CA ASP A 228 10.14 8.13 -13.16
C ASP A 228 10.23 9.34 -12.23
N SER A 229 9.58 9.27 -11.06
CA SER A 229 9.69 10.32 -10.04
C SER A 229 11.14 10.52 -9.56
N LEU A 230 11.90 9.43 -9.36
CA LEU A 230 13.34 9.51 -9.03
C LEU A 230 14.12 10.21 -10.15
N SER A 231 13.80 9.89 -11.40
CA SER A 231 14.45 10.46 -12.59
C SER A 231 14.13 11.94 -12.81
N ARG A 232 13.01 12.44 -12.30
CA ARG A 232 12.62 13.87 -12.40
C ARG A 232 13.03 14.68 -11.18
N ALA A 233 13.13 14.04 -10.01
CA ALA A 233 13.49 14.70 -8.78
C ALA A 233 14.93 15.26 -8.78
N SER A 234 15.11 16.33 -8.02
CA SER A 234 16.37 17.03 -7.75
C SER A 234 16.96 16.69 -6.39
N SER A 235 16.14 16.16 -5.47
CA SER A 235 16.53 15.77 -4.11
C SER A 235 15.62 14.66 -3.57
N ALA A 236 15.95 14.11 -2.40
CA ALA A 236 15.12 13.10 -1.75
C ALA A 236 13.74 13.64 -1.32
N GLU A 237 13.68 14.89 -0.88
CA GLU A 237 12.40 15.53 -0.51
C GLU A 237 11.53 15.76 -1.75
N ASP A 238 12.13 16.26 -2.83
CA ASP A 238 11.45 16.44 -4.12
C ASP A 238 10.97 15.10 -4.71
N TRP A 239 11.72 14.02 -4.49
CA TRP A 239 11.29 12.67 -4.87
C TRP A 239 10.07 12.21 -4.06
N LYS A 240 10.10 12.41 -2.74
CA LYS A 240 8.96 12.14 -1.86
C LYS A 240 7.73 12.94 -2.29
N GLU A 241 7.87 14.24 -2.59
CA GLU A 241 6.77 15.10 -3.04
C GLU A 241 6.17 14.63 -4.37
N HIS A 242 7.01 14.24 -5.33
CA HIS A 242 6.55 13.66 -6.60
C HIS A 242 5.79 12.35 -6.40
N ILE A 243 6.28 11.43 -5.55
CA ILE A 243 5.57 10.19 -5.22
C ILE A 243 4.24 10.51 -4.56
N THR A 244 4.24 11.35 -3.53
CA THR A 244 3.04 11.71 -2.75
C THR A 244 1.97 12.30 -3.66
N SER A 245 2.35 13.24 -4.54
CA SER A 245 1.42 13.89 -5.47
C SER A 245 0.84 12.90 -6.49
N ALA A 246 1.67 11.99 -7.00
CA ALA A 246 1.24 10.98 -7.96
C ALA A 246 0.29 9.94 -7.34
N LEU A 247 0.56 9.50 -6.10
CA LEU A 247 -0.32 8.62 -5.34
C LEU A 247 -1.65 9.30 -5.01
N GLN A 248 -1.61 10.56 -4.54
CA GLN A 248 -2.82 11.31 -4.20
C GLN A 248 -3.74 11.53 -5.42
N ALA A 249 -3.18 11.59 -6.63
CA ALA A 249 -3.96 11.76 -7.85
C ALA A 249 -4.76 10.51 -8.26
N VAL A 250 -4.39 9.33 -7.76
CA VAL A 250 -5.01 8.05 -8.14
C VAL A 250 -5.66 7.32 -6.96
N SER A 251 -5.19 7.55 -5.73
CA SER A 251 -5.64 6.80 -4.56
C SER A 251 -7.10 7.07 -4.26
N GLY A 252 -7.86 5.99 -4.07
CA GLY A 252 -9.20 6.02 -3.49
C GLY A 252 -9.22 5.76 -1.99
N ASP A 253 -8.07 5.54 -1.34
CA ASP A 253 -7.93 5.25 0.08
C ASP A 253 -6.81 6.04 0.77
N ASP A 254 -6.67 5.84 2.08
CA ASP A 254 -5.44 6.20 2.80
C ASP A 254 -4.24 5.54 2.12
N PHE A 255 -3.10 6.22 2.10
CA PHE A 255 -1.89 5.64 1.57
C PHE A 255 -0.68 5.96 2.45
N THR A 256 0.01 4.90 2.81
CA THR A 256 1.15 4.95 3.72
C THR A 256 2.32 4.19 3.14
N LEU A 257 3.50 4.81 3.18
CA LEU A 257 4.73 4.26 2.63
C LEU A 257 5.94 4.61 3.50
N SER A 258 6.78 3.62 3.78
CA SER A 258 8.09 3.79 4.41
C SER A 258 9.18 3.31 3.47
N LEU A 259 10.22 4.11 3.25
CA LEU A 259 11.30 3.79 2.32
C LEU A 259 12.68 4.08 2.92
N ARG A 260 13.62 3.15 2.72
CA ARG A 260 15.03 3.37 3.07
C ARG A 260 15.98 2.70 2.06
N LEU A 261 17.06 3.40 1.74
CA LEU A 261 18.16 2.93 0.89
C LEU A 261 19.16 2.11 1.70
N ALA A 262 19.64 1.01 1.13
CA ALA A 262 20.74 0.19 1.64
C ALA A 262 21.94 0.18 0.67
N GLY A 263 23.15 0.27 1.22
CA GLY A 263 24.43 0.10 0.51
C GLY A 263 24.96 1.35 -0.20
N MET A 264 24.34 2.52 0.02
CA MET A 264 24.71 3.81 -0.57
C MET A 264 24.34 4.99 0.35
N GLU A 265 24.45 4.81 1.66
CA GLU A 265 23.99 5.75 2.69
C GLU A 265 24.70 7.11 2.59
N HIS A 266 25.94 7.12 2.11
CA HIS A 266 26.79 8.32 1.96
C HIS A 266 26.86 8.85 0.52
N SER A 267 26.13 8.25 -0.42
CA SER A 267 26.12 8.70 -1.81
C SER A 267 25.22 9.92 -2.01
N SER A 268 25.56 10.76 -2.99
CA SER A 268 24.71 11.89 -3.36
C SER A 268 23.43 11.41 -4.04
N PHE A 269 22.36 12.22 -3.94
CA PHE A 269 21.10 11.95 -4.64
C PHE A 269 21.32 11.74 -6.15
N THR A 270 22.16 12.56 -6.77
CA THR A 270 22.52 12.44 -8.19
C THR A 270 23.16 11.10 -8.53
N ALA A 271 24.05 10.57 -7.69
CA ALA A 271 24.67 9.26 -7.92
C ALA A 271 23.66 8.12 -7.85
N ILE A 272 22.70 8.21 -6.92
CA ILE A 272 21.63 7.22 -6.77
C ILE A 272 20.68 7.28 -7.97
N LYS A 273 20.30 8.49 -8.39
CA LYS A 273 19.48 8.70 -9.59
C LYS A 273 20.16 8.16 -10.85
N GLU A 274 21.46 8.39 -11.02
CA GLU A 274 22.25 7.85 -12.14
C GLU A 274 22.23 6.33 -12.15
N LEU A 275 22.37 5.70 -10.98
CA LEU A 275 22.39 4.25 -10.87
C LEU A 275 21.09 3.59 -11.34
N PHE A 276 19.95 4.22 -11.08
CA PHE A 276 18.64 3.70 -11.49
C PHE A 276 18.25 4.09 -12.93
N ARG A 277 19.06 4.90 -13.64
CA ARG A 277 18.73 5.41 -14.98
C ARG A 277 18.40 4.30 -15.97
N GLU A 278 19.26 3.28 -16.07
CA GLU A 278 19.06 2.18 -17.03
C GLU A 278 17.77 1.39 -16.72
N ARG A 279 17.47 1.19 -15.43
CA ARG A 279 16.22 0.54 -15.02
C ARG A 279 15.00 1.40 -15.35
N THR A 280 15.06 2.71 -15.13
CA THR A 280 13.99 3.64 -15.50
C THR A 280 13.71 3.57 -17.01
N GLU A 281 14.76 3.65 -17.83
CA GLU A 281 14.64 3.60 -19.29
C GLU A 281 14.07 2.26 -19.78
N THR A 282 14.56 1.15 -19.21
CA THR A 282 14.09 -0.21 -19.53
C THR A 282 12.64 -0.42 -19.09
N MET A 283 12.28 0.00 -17.88
CA MET A 283 10.90 -0.08 -17.38
C MET A 283 9.93 0.70 -18.27
N TYR A 284 10.35 1.87 -18.74
CA TYR A 284 9.54 2.66 -19.67
C TYR A 284 9.41 1.98 -21.03
N ARG A 285 10.54 1.66 -21.68
CA ARG A 285 10.59 1.12 -23.04
C ARG A 285 9.89 -0.23 -23.16
N ASP A 286 10.15 -1.15 -22.24
CA ASP A 286 9.74 -2.55 -22.39
C ASP A 286 8.31 -2.81 -21.88
N TYR A 287 7.75 -1.90 -21.06
CA TYR A 287 6.43 -2.06 -20.46
C TYR A 287 5.54 -0.83 -20.66
N MET A 288 5.94 0.32 -20.11
CA MET A 288 5.03 1.47 -19.99
C MET A 288 4.71 2.15 -21.31
N GLN A 289 5.62 2.15 -22.28
CA GLN A 289 5.39 2.77 -23.57
C GLN A 289 4.15 2.17 -24.25
N THR A 290 4.09 0.84 -24.34
CA THR A 290 2.94 0.15 -24.94
C THR A 290 1.67 0.34 -24.12
N ILE A 291 1.76 0.31 -22.80
CA ILE A 291 0.61 0.56 -21.90
C ILE A 291 0.03 1.95 -22.16
N GLN A 292 0.87 2.99 -22.17
CA GLN A 292 0.44 4.38 -22.38
C GLN A 292 -0.13 4.61 -23.78
N GLU A 293 0.42 3.94 -24.81
CA GLU A 293 -0.14 3.98 -26.17
C GLU A 293 -1.56 3.40 -26.21
N ILE A 294 -1.78 2.27 -25.53
CA ILE A 294 -3.11 1.64 -25.41
C ILE A 294 -4.06 2.54 -24.63
N GLU A 295 -3.66 3.05 -23.47
CA GLU A 295 -4.48 3.94 -22.64
C GLU A 295 -4.87 5.22 -23.38
N SER A 296 -3.94 5.82 -24.13
CA SER A 296 -4.22 6.96 -25.00
C SER A 296 -5.23 6.62 -26.10
N ALA A 297 -5.15 5.43 -26.69
CA ALA A 297 -6.11 4.97 -27.69
C ALA A 297 -7.49 4.70 -27.08
N LEU A 298 -7.56 4.16 -25.85
CA LEU A 298 -8.81 3.93 -25.12
C LEU A 298 -9.52 5.25 -24.79
N LEU A 299 -8.79 6.28 -24.32
CA LEU A 299 -9.36 7.60 -24.08
C LEU A 299 -9.96 8.21 -25.36
N LYS A 300 -9.25 8.13 -26.49
CA LYS A 300 -9.78 8.58 -27.79
C LYS A 300 -11.02 7.80 -28.22
N LEU A 301 -11.08 6.50 -27.93
CA LEU A 301 -12.25 5.68 -28.23
C LEU A 301 -13.46 6.10 -27.39
N GLU A 302 -13.26 6.46 -26.12
CA GLU A 302 -14.33 6.97 -25.26
C GLU A 302 -14.91 8.29 -25.77
N ASP A 303 -14.04 9.22 -26.18
CA ASP A 303 -14.45 10.49 -26.80
C ASP A 303 -15.26 10.24 -28.09
N LEU A 304 -14.81 9.31 -28.93
CA LEU A 304 -15.52 8.95 -30.16
C LEU A 304 -16.88 8.29 -29.87
N LYS A 305 -16.97 7.43 -28.84
CA LYS A 305 -18.26 6.83 -28.41
C LYS A 305 -19.21 7.90 -27.88
N ALA A 306 -18.71 8.85 -27.09
CA ALA A 306 -19.51 9.97 -26.59
C ALA A 306 -20.02 10.84 -27.76
N HIS A 307 -19.16 11.14 -28.72
CA HIS A 307 -19.52 11.88 -29.93
C HIS A 307 -20.58 11.13 -30.76
N GLN A 308 -20.37 9.83 -31.03
CA GLN A 308 -21.33 8.98 -31.74
C GLN A 308 -22.72 9.03 -31.10
N LYS A 309 -22.81 8.86 -29.77
CA LYS A 309 -24.08 8.90 -29.03
C LYS A 309 -24.80 10.24 -29.19
N LYS A 310 -24.04 11.35 -29.16
CA LYS A 310 -24.57 12.70 -29.41
C LYS A 310 -25.09 12.83 -30.83
N THR A 311 -24.31 12.43 -31.83
CA THR A 311 -24.70 12.48 -33.25
C THR A 311 -25.94 11.64 -33.52
N TYR A 312 -26.04 10.44 -32.96
CA TYR A 312 -27.22 9.59 -33.11
C TYR A 312 -28.47 10.26 -32.55
N LYS A 313 -28.37 10.90 -31.38
CA LYS A 313 -29.49 11.63 -30.79
C LYS A 313 -29.93 12.80 -31.69
N GLU A 314 -28.98 13.60 -32.19
CA GLU A 314 -29.26 14.73 -33.08
C GLU A 314 -29.91 14.28 -34.41
N LEU A 315 -29.38 13.23 -35.03
CA LEU A 315 -29.94 12.66 -36.25
C LEU A 315 -31.31 12.03 -36.00
N TRP A 316 -31.51 11.37 -34.87
CA TRP A 316 -32.83 10.85 -34.48
C TRP A 316 -33.85 11.96 -34.34
N HIS A 317 -33.51 13.09 -33.70
CA HIS A 317 -34.41 14.26 -33.60
C HIS A 317 -34.84 14.75 -34.98
N LYS A 318 -33.90 14.90 -35.92
CA LYS A 318 -34.21 15.29 -37.30
C LYS A 318 -35.05 14.24 -38.04
N TYR A 319 -34.71 12.96 -37.84
CA TYR A 319 -35.40 11.85 -38.50
C TYR A 319 -36.85 11.71 -38.00
N ARG A 320 -37.08 11.80 -36.69
CA ARG A 320 -38.41 11.63 -36.08
C ARG A 320 -39.38 12.75 -36.40
N GLU A 321 -38.89 13.97 -36.63
CA GLU A 321 -39.72 15.13 -37.02
C GLU A 321 -40.41 14.91 -38.37
N VAL A 322 -39.78 14.16 -39.28
CA VAL A 322 -40.35 13.85 -40.59
C VAL A 322 -41.02 12.49 -40.60
N ASN A 323 -40.39 11.47 -40.01
CA ASN A 323 -40.76 10.07 -40.22
C ASN A 323 -41.56 9.46 -39.04
N TYR A 324 -41.73 10.18 -37.93
CA TYR A 324 -42.43 9.69 -36.73
C TYR A 324 -43.62 10.59 -36.31
N VAL A 325 -44.13 11.39 -37.24
CA VAL A 325 -45.15 12.43 -37.00
C VAL A 325 -46.49 11.90 -36.49
N HIS A 326 -46.91 10.71 -36.93
CA HIS A 326 -48.21 10.14 -36.56
C HIS A 326 -48.30 9.72 -35.09
N PHE A 327 -47.15 9.58 -34.42
CA PHE A 327 -47.04 9.21 -33.00
C PHE A 327 -46.54 10.37 -32.12
N ASN A 328 -46.27 11.55 -32.70
CA ASN A 328 -45.86 12.75 -31.96
C ASN A 328 -47.05 13.60 -31.47
N LYS A 329 -48.30 13.13 -31.63
CA LYS A 329 -49.48 13.82 -31.06
C LYS A 329 -49.59 13.46 -29.59
N GLU A 330 -49.42 14.45 -28.71
CA GLU A 330 -49.80 14.30 -27.31
C GLU A 330 -51.29 13.93 -27.20
N PRO A 331 -51.69 13.08 -26.23
CA PRO A 331 -53.10 12.85 -25.97
C PRO A 331 -53.74 14.17 -25.54
N LEU A 332 -54.82 14.56 -26.24
CA LEU A 332 -55.70 15.68 -25.91
C LEU A 332 -56.34 15.54 -24.54
#